data_AF-A0A838HE83-F1
#
_entry.id   AF-A0A838HE83-F1
#
_cell.length_a   1.000
_cell.length_b   1.000
_cell.length_c   1.000
_cell.angle_alpha   90.00
_cell.angle_beta   90.00
_cell.angle_gamma   90.00
#
_symmetry.space_group_name_H-M   'P 1'
#
loop_
_entity.id
_entity.type
_entity.pdbx_description
1 polymer ?
#
loop_
_entity_poly.entity_id
_entity_poly.type
_entity_poly.pdbx_seq_one_letter_code
_entity_poly.pdbx_strand_id
1 'polypeptide(L)'
;MDRLQPAERLSWSRRVILAALPLGMIHHVDHVLRVDHSGWPFIPEVTPFTFSFLVYPLLLLAFQTRRPWLRVAVLALLFVTVQSVHTLFEPPTLQYATWARGYSTEPWASGTPNLLNAQSPALGAFSATVAVLLGVALLMALVLAALEARERSGTRASGPPAGA
;
A
#
# COMPACT_ATOMS: atom_id res chain seq x y z
N MET A 1 -14.53 29.81 28.59
CA MET A 1 -13.14 29.59 28.13
C MET A 1 -12.71 28.29 28.78
N ASP A 2 -12.51 27.15 28.15
CA ASP A 2 -12.53 26.70 26.76
C ASP A 2 -13.21 25.33 26.74
N ARG A 3 -14.19 25.15 25.87
CA ARG A 3 -14.73 23.82 25.59
C ARG A 3 -13.67 23.14 24.73
N LEU A 4 -12.69 22.47 25.36
CA LEU A 4 -11.70 21.65 24.67
C LEU A 4 -12.43 20.81 23.63
N GLN A 5 -12.24 21.14 22.36
CA GLN A 5 -12.81 20.38 21.26
C GLN A 5 -12.29 18.95 21.44
N PRO A 6 -13.15 17.92 21.55
CA PRO A 6 -12.68 16.56 21.68
C PRO A 6 -11.77 16.31 20.48
N ALA A 7 -10.49 16.01 20.76
CA ALA A 7 -9.49 15.73 19.73
C ALA A 7 -10.14 14.88 18.64
N GLU A 8 -10.22 15.41 17.42
CA GLU A 8 -10.93 14.75 16.32
C GLU A 8 -10.43 13.31 16.23
N ARG A 9 -11.27 12.35 16.65
CA ARG A 9 -10.86 10.95 16.66
C ARG A 9 -10.54 10.57 15.22
N LEU A 10 -9.30 10.13 15.00
CA LEU A 10 -8.86 9.67 13.69
C LEU A 10 -9.82 8.61 13.18
N SER A 11 -10.37 8.84 11.97
CA SER A 11 -11.30 7.91 11.33
C SER A 11 -10.67 6.54 11.12
N TRP A 12 -11.47 5.48 11.08
CA TRP A 12 -10.97 4.11 10.96
C TRP A 12 -10.16 3.91 9.68
N SER A 13 -10.62 4.46 8.56
CA SER A 13 -9.87 4.45 7.29
C SER A 13 -8.45 5.00 7.44
N ARG A 14 -8.29 6.11 8.18
CA ARG A 14 -6.99 6.74 8.41
C ARG A 14 -6.10 5.97 9.38
N ARG A 15 -6.68 5.30 10.39
CA ARG A 15 -5.93 4.40 11.27
C ARG A 15 -5.33 3.24 10.47
N VAL A 16 -6.10 2.68 9.53
CA VAL A 16 -5.61 1.61 8.65
C VAL A 16 -4.55 2.13 7.68
N ILE A 17 -4.70 3.35 7.12
CA ILE A 17 -3.63 3.98 6.33
C ILE A 17 -2.32 4.09 7.14
N LEU A 18 -2.38 4.53 8.40
CA LEU A 18 -1.19 4.61 9.26
C LEU A 18 -0.57 3.23 9.52
N ALA A 19 -1.39 2.19 9.67
CA ALA A 19 -0.90 0.82 9.82
C ALA A 19 -0.30 0.25 8.52
N ALA A 20 -0.78 0.70 7.35
CA ALA A 20 -0.25 0.28 6.05
C ALA A 20 1.14 0.90 5.75
N LEU A 21 1.47 2.06 6.31
CA LEU A 21 2.77 2.71 6.09
C LEU A 21 3.99 1.85 6.49
N PRO A 22 4.07 1.28 7.71
CA PRO A 22 5.20 0.41 8.07
C PRO A 22 5.23 -0.88 7.24
N LEU A 23 4.08 -1.46 6.90
CA LEU A 23 4.01 -2.62 6.00
C LEU A 23 4.57 -2.28 4.61
N GLY A 24 4.18 -1.15 4.04
CA GLY A 24 4.69 -0.66 2.77
C GLY A 24 6.19 -0.36 2.80
N MET A 25 6.71 0.15 3.92
CA MET A 25 8.14 0.36 4.08
C MET A 25 8.91 -0.97 4.13
N ILE A 26 8.46 -1.94 4.92
CA ILE A 26 9.07 -3.26 4.98
C ILE A 26 9.02 -3.94 3.60
N HIS A 27 7.90 -3.81 2.90
CA HIS A 27 7.71 -4.31 1.54
C HIS A 27 8.67 -3.67 0.53
N HIS A 28 8.88 -2.34 0.59
CA HIS A 28 9.89 -1.69 -0.27
C HIS A 28 11.31 -2.12 0.09
N VAL A 29 11.65 -2.29 1.37
CA VAL A 29 12.96 -2.81 1.76
C VAL A 29 13.15 -4.22 1.18
N ASP A 30 12.13 -5.07 1.21
CA ASP A 30 12.15 -6.37 0.55
C ASP A 30 12.47 -6.25 -0.95
N HIS A 31 11.81 -5.35 -1.68
CA HIS A 31 12.13 -5.07 -3.08
C HIS A 31 13.55 -4.54 -3.33
N VAL A 32 14.10 -3.73 -2.42
CA VAL A 32 15.49 -3.26 -2.55
C VAL A 32 16.46 -4.42 -2.34
N LEU A 33 16.19 -5.29 -1.38
CA LEU A 33 17.01 -6.46 -1.09
C LEU A 33 16.88 -7.53 -2.17
N ARG A 34 15.72 -7.66 -2.81
CA ARG A 34 15.45 -8.50 -3.99
C ARG A 34 15.75 -7.71 -5.26
N VAL A 35 17.02 -7.70 -5.67
CA VAL A 35 17.54 -6.97 -6.84
C VAL A 35 16.71 -7.22 -8.10
N ASP A 36 16.18 -8.44 -8.25
CA ASP A 36 15.35 -8.82 -9.38
C ASP A 36 14.09 -7.96 -9.53
N HIS A 37 13.50 -7.51 -8.43
CA HIS A 37 12.30 -6.67 -8.45
C HIS A 37 12.53 -5.28 -7.85
N SER A 38 13.78 -4.82 -7.94
CA SER A 38 14.17 -3.45 -7.62
C SER A 38 14.09 -2.56 -8.85
N GLY A 39 14.49 -1.31 -8.71
CA GLY A 39 14.54 -0.33 -9.78
C GLY A 39 15.33 0.91 -9.36
N TRP A 40 15.37 1.91 -10.21
CA TRP A 40 15.94 3.20 -9.88
C TRP A 40 15.32 3.74 -8.57
N PRO A 41 16.12 4.29 -7.62
CA PRO A 41 17.55 4.63 -7.74
C PRO A 41 18.55 3.55 -7.30
N PHE A 42 18.11 2.31 -7.02
CA PHE A 42 18.99 1.26 -6.49
C PHE A 42 19.70 0.47 -7.59
N ILE A 43 19.04 0.31 -8.74
CA ILE A 43 19.63 -0.21 -9.98
C ILE A 43 19.36 0.78 -11.12
N PRO A 44 20.12 0.75 -12.23
CA PRO A 44 19.92 1.67 -13.36
C PRO A 44 18.55 1.56 -14.05
N GLU A 45 17.90 0.41 -13.95
CA GLU A 45 16.65 0.08 -14.64
C GLU A 45 15.45 0.81 -14.02
N VAL A 46 14.58 1.37 -14.88
CA VAL A 46 13.28 1.88 -14.46
C VAL A 46 12.27 0.74 -14.54
N THR A 47 11.76 0.33 -13.38
CA THR A 47 10.84 -0.81 -13.24
C THR A 47 9.55 -0.37 -12.52
N PRO A 48 8.53 -1.25 -12.36
CA PRO A 48 7.36 -0.92 -11.55
C PRO A 48 7.70 -0.41 -10.13
N PHE A 49 8.82 -0.88 -9.55
CA PHE A 49 9.35 -0.37 -8.28
C PHE A 49 9.67 1.13 -8.31
N THR A 50 10.18 1.67 -9.42
CA THR A 50 10.46 3.12 -9.51
C THR A 50 9.16 3.93 -9.39
N PHE A 51 8.06 3.44 -9.95
CA PHE A 51 6.77 4.12 -9.87
C PHE A 51 6.06 3.88 -8.53
N SER A 52 6.40 2.84 -7.78
CA SER A 52 5.77 2.56 -6.47
C SER A 52 6.09 3.63 -5.43
N PHE A 53 7.12 4.46 -5.62
CA PHE A 53 7.33 5.67 -4.81
C PHE A 53 6.15 6.65 -4.84
N LEU A 54 5.35 6.65 -5.91
CA LEU A 54 4.12 7.46 -5.99
C LEU A 54 3.04 7.02 -4.99
N VAL A 55 3.14 5.81 -4.44
CA VAL A 55 2.21 5.31 -3.41
C VAL A 55 2.23 6.22 -2.18
N TYR A 56 3.39 6.72 -1.76
CA TYR A 56 3.53 7.56 -0.57
C TYR A 56 2.80 8.92 -0.66
N PRO A 57 3.03 9.77 -1.69
CA PRO A 57 2.30 11.02 -1.83
C PRO A 57 0.79 10.79 -2.06
N LEU A 58 0.40 9.69 -2.71
CA LEU A 58 -1.02 9.34 -2.87
C LEU A 58 -1.67 8.89 -1.55
N LEU A 59 -0.98 8.10 -0.73
CA LEU A 59 -1.44 7.75 0.63
C LEU A 59 -1.52 9.00 1.52
N LEU A 60 -0.56 9.92 1.41
CA LEU A 60 -0.60 11.21 2.10
C LEU A 60 -1.82 12.03 1.65
N LEU A 61 -2.10 12.09 0.35
CA LEU A 61 -3.29 12.76 -0.18
C LEU A 61 -4.59 12.13 0.36
N ALA A 62 -4.68 10.80 0.35
CA ALA A 62 -5.83 10.07 0.91
C ALA A 62 -6.01 10.33 2.41
N PHE A 63 -4.90 10.42 3.15
CA PHE A 63 -4.91 10.72 4.58
C PHE A 63 -5.38 12.17 4.87
N GLN A 64 -4.83 13.14 4.15
CA GLN A 64 -5.04 14.58 4.41
C GLN A 64 -6.36 15.11 3.84
N THR A 65 -6.87 14.53 2.76
CA THR A 65 -8.08 15.06 2.11
C THR A 65 -9.30 15.04 3.04
N ARG A 66 -10.02 16.16 3.07
CA ARG A 66 -11.31 16.29 3.77
C ARG A 66 -12.50 15.87 2.90
N ARG A 67 -12.30 15.68 1.60
CA ARG A 67 -13.33 15.25 0.65
C ARG A 67 -13.45 13.72 0.69
N PRO A 68 -14.53 13.14 1.25
CA PRO A 68 -14.59 11.70 1.51
C PRO A 68 -14.53 10.86 0.22
N TRP A 69 -15.24 11.27 -0.83
CA TRP A 69 -15.20 10.59 -2.12
C TRP A 69 -13.86 10.72 -2.85
N LEU A 70 -13.11 11.81 -2.64
CA LEU A 70 -11.74 11.92 -3.16
C LEU A 70 -10.82 10.90 -2.46
N ARG A 71 -10.97 10.69 -1.15
CA ARG A 71 -10.23 9.63 -0.45
C ARG A 71 -10.52 8.26 -1.04
N VAL A 72 -11.81 7.95 -1.26
CA VAL A 72 -12.22 6.67 -1.87
C VAL A 72 -11.59 6.52 -3.26
N ALA A 73 -11.67 7.55 -4.10
CA ALA A 73 -11.10 7.49 -5.45
C ALA A 73 -9.57 7.24 -5.43
N VAL A 74 -8.83 7.94 -4.56
CA VAL A 74 -7.38 7.76 -4.43
C VAL A 74 -7.04 6.36 -3.91
N LEU A 75 -7.74 5.87 -2.88
CA LEU A 75 -7.52 4.53 -2.34
C LEU A 75 -7.90 3.43 -3.34
N ALA A 76 -8.96 3.64 -4.14
CA ALA A 76 -9.36 2.70 -5.18
C ALA A 76 -8.31 2.62 -6.30
N LEU A 77 -7.80 3.77 -6.74
CA LEU A 77 -6.71 3.83 -7.71
C LEU A 77 -5.47 3.11 -7.19
N LEU A 78 -5.05 3.43 -5.95
CA LEU A 78 -3.92 2.77 -5.30
C LEU A 78 -4.11 1.25 -5.21
N PHE A 79 -5.27 0.81 -4.72
CA PHE A 79 -5.57 -0.61 -4.56
C PHE A 79 -5.52 -1.33 -5.91
N VAL A 80 -6.23 -0.83 -6.92
CA VAL A 80 -6.26 -1.46 -8.24
C VAL A 80 -4.86 -1.53 -8.84
N THR A 81 -4.12 -0.41 -8.86
CA THR A 81 -2.77 -0.38 -9.44
C THR A 81 -1.81 -1.33 -8.71
N VAL A 82 -1.73 -1.27 -7.38
CA VAL A 82 -0.82 -2.12 -6.59
C VAL A 82 -1.20 -3.60 -6.75
N GLN A 83 -2.49 -3.93 -6.67
CA GLN A 83 -2.93 -5.31 -6.83
C GLN A 83 -2.69 -5.83 -8.25
N SER A 84 -2.89 -5.02 -9.30
CA SER A 84 -2.57 -5.42 -10.67
C SER A 84 -1.08 -5.76 -10.82
N VAL A 85 -0.19 -4.96 -10.25
CA VAL A 85 1.26 -5.25 -10.27
C VAL A 85 1.55 -6.57 -9.54
N HIS A 86 1.02 -6.75 -8.33
CA HIS A 86 1.27 -7.95 -7.49
C HIS A 86 0.43 -9.17 -7.82
N THR A 87 -0.31 -9.16 -8.93
CA THR A 87 -1.02 -10.34 -9.44
C THR A 87 -0.52 -10.74 -10.81
N LEU A 88 -0.16 -9.77 -11.65
CA LEU A 88 0.22 -10.01 -13.03
C LEU A 88 1.74 -10.06 -13.25
N PHE A 89 2.51 -9.26 -12.51
CA PHE A 89 3.95 -9.11 -12.73
C PHE A 89 4.75 -9.70 -11.58
N GLU A 90 4.34 -9.44 -10.33
CA GLU A 90 5.08 -9.85 -9.14
C GLU A 90 4.20 -10.55 -8.10
N PRO A 91 3.66 -11.74 -8.42
CA PRO A 91 2.85 -12.49 -7.46
C PRO A 91 3.68 -12.91 -6.24
N PRO A 92 3.05 -13.03 -5.04
CA PRO A 92 3.73 -13.46 -3.81
C PRO A 92 4.48 -14.79 -3.93
N THR A 93 4.08 -15.65 -4.87
CA THR A 93 4.78 -16.91 -5.16
C THR A 93 6.16 -16.69 -5.79
N LEU A 94 6.33 -15.66 -6.63
CA LEU A 94 7.64 -15.28 -7.14
C LEU A 94 8.50 -14.64 -6.04
N GLN A 95 7.91 -13.77 -5.22
CA GLN A 95 8.61 -13.19 -4.05
C GLN A 95 9.14 -14.27 -3.11
N TYR A 96 8.29 -15.26 -2.81
CA TYR A 96 8.69 -16.44 -2.05
C TYR A 96 9.82 -17.21 -2.74
N ALA A 97 9.72 -17.44 -4.05
CA ALA A 97 10.72 -18.18 -4.81
C ALA A 97 12.10 -17.50 -4.85
N THR A 98 12.14 -16.17 -4.95
CA THR A 98 13.39 -15.39 -4.91
C THR A 98 14.15 -15.65 -3.62
N TRP A 99 13.48 -15.53 -2.47
CA TRP A 99 14.11 -15.77 -1.17
C TRP A 99 14.34 -17.25 -0.86
N ALA A 100 13.37 -18.11 -1.14
CA ALA A 100 13.42 -19.51 -0.72
C ALA A 100 14.36 -20.35 -1.60
N ARG A 101 14.50 -19.99 -2.88
CA ARG A 101 15.16 -20.83 -3.90
C ARG A 101 16.22 -20.08 -4.71
N GLY A 102 16.42 -18.79 -4.49
CA GLY A 102 17.32 -17.99 -5.32
C GLY A 102 16.88 -17.94 -6.79
N TYR A 103 15.57 -18.01 -7.04
CA TYR A 103 15.01 -17.98 -8.39
C TYR A 103 14.66 -16.54 -8.79
N SER A 104 15.08 -16.12 -9.98
CA SER A 104 14.68 -14.85 -10.58
C SER A 104 14.24 -15.08 -12.03
N THR A 105 13.20 -14.35 -12.44
CA THR A 105 12.74 -14.27 -13.84
C THR A 105 13.46 -13.17 -14.63
N GLU A 106 14.21 -12.31 -13.96
CA GLU A 106 14.81 -11.13 -14.57
C GLU A 106 16.24 -11.39 -15.03
N PRO A 107 16.58 -11.11 -16.30
CA PRO A 107 17.90 -11.40 -16.85
C PRO A 107 19.06 -10.74 -16.08
N TRP A 108 18.86 -9.50 -15.62
CA TRP A 108 19.90 -8.72 -14.93
C TRP A 108 20.20 -9.22 -13.50
N ALA A 109 19.31 -10.01 -12.91
CA ALA A 109 19.46 -10.54 -11.56
C ALA A 109 19.78 -12.05 -11.55
N SER A 110 20.07 -12.63 -12.71
CA SER A 110 20.43 -14.04 -12.85
C SER A 110 21.68 -14.38 -12.02
N GLY A 111 21.58 -15.42 -11.18
CA GLY A 111 22.66 -15.87 -10.30
C GLY A 111 22.81 -15.09 -8.98
N THR A 112 22.33 -13.84 -8.90
CA THR A 112 22.37 -13.00 -7.69
C THR A 112 21.04 -12.27 -7.48
N PRO A 113 19.96 -13.00 -7.18
CA PRO A 113 18.61 -12.43 -7.17
C PRO A 113 18.31 -11.59 -5.93
N ASN A 114 19.16 -11.68 -4.89
CA ASN A 114 19.09 -10.83 -3.70
C ASN A 114 20.48 -10.39 -3.23
N LEU A 115 20.54 -9.20 -2.63
CA LEU A 115 21.78 -8.56 -2.17
C LEU A 115 22.48 -9.30 -1.02
N LEU A 116 21.73 -10.13 -0.29
CA LEU A 116 22.25 -10.87 0.88
C LEU A 116 22.92 -12.18 0.48
N ASN A 117 22.85 -12.56 -0.80
CA ASN A 117 23.24 -13.88 -1.29
C ASN A 117 22.67 -15.02 -0.42
N ALA A 118 21.43 -14.84 0.03
CA ALA A 118 20.78 -15.71 0.99
C ALA A 118 19.67 -16.53 0.33
N GLN A 119 19.52 -17.78 0.78
CA GLN A 119 18.39 -18.64 0.43
C GLN A 119 17.72 -19.11 1.72
N SER A 120 16.51 -18.60 1.99
CA SER A 120 15.77 -18.86 3.23
C SER A 120 14.27 -18.91 2.96
N PRO A 121 13.64 -20.10 3.11
CA PRO A 121 12.20 -20.24 3.05
C PRO A 121 11.46 -19.36 4.07
N ALA A 122 12.08 -19.07 5.22
CA ALA A 122 11.52 -18.19 6.24
C ALA A 122 11.46 -16.73 5.76
N LEU A 123 12.52 -16.23 5.10
CA LEU A 123 12.50 -14.89 4.49
C LEU A 123 11.47 -14.81 3.37
N GLY A 124 11.33 -15.87 2.56
CA GLY A 124 10.30 -15.94 1.52
C GLY A 124 8.88 -15.90 2.08
N ALA A 125 8.61 -16.67 3.14
CA ALA A 125 7.31 -16.67 3.80
C ALA A 125 7.00 -15.32 4.45
N PHE A 126 8.01 -14.71 5.09
CA PHE A 126 7.87 -13.38 5.68
C PHE A 126 7.56 -12.32 4.62
N SER A 127 8.34 -12.26 3.54
CA SER A 127 8.16 -11.35 2.40
C SER A 127 6.75 -11.46 1.80
N ALA A 128 6.33 -12.67 1.41
CA ALA A 128 5.01 -12.91 0.86
C ALA A 128 3.88 -12.54 1.84
N THR A 129 4.07 -12.80 3.14
CA THR A 129 3.10 -12.44 4.19
C THR A 129 2.95 -10.94 4.31
N VAL A 130 4.05 -10.18 4.32
CA VAL A 130 4.03 -8.71 4.37
C VAL A 130 3.29 -8.16 3.15
N ALA A 131 3.56 -8.67 1.95
CA ALA A 131 2.88 -8.25 0.73
C ALA A 131 1.36 -8.49 0.79
N VAL A 132 0.94 -9.67 1.25
CA VAL A 132 -0.49 -10.01 1.42
C VAL A 132 -1.14 -9.11 2.46
N LEU A 133 -0.50 -8.90 3.62
CA LEU A 133 -1.02 -8.03 4.68
C LEU A 133 -1.15 -6.57 4.21
N LEU A 134 -0.21 -6.08 3.41
CA LEU A 134 -0.28 -4.76 2.82
C LEU A 134 -1.50 -4.62 1.87
N GLY A 135 -1.72 -5.62 1.00
CA GLY A 135 -2.89 -5.66 0.12
C GLY A 135 -4.21 -5.68 0.90
N VAL A 136 -4.29 -6.47 1.97
CA VAL A 136 -5.44 -6.51 2.89
C VAL A 136 -5.65 -5.15 3.56
N ALA A 137 -4.59 -4.51 4.04
CA ALA A 137 -4.68 -3.19 4.68
C ALA A 137 -5.19 -2.12 3.69
N LEU A 138 -4.73 -2.12 2.44
CA LEU A 138 -5.23 -1.21 1.41
C LEU A 138 -6.71 -1.45 1.08
N LEU A 139 -7.14 -2.71 0.97
CA LEU A 139 -8.55 -3.06 0.77
C LEU A 139 -9.41 -2.59 1.95
N MET A 140 -8.97 -2.86 3.17
CA MET A 140 -9.67 -2.42 4.38
C MET A 140 -9.79 -0.90 4.43
N ALA A 141 -8.71 -0.15 4.13
CA ALA A 141 -8.74 1.30 4.08
C ALA A 141 -9.77 1.81 3.06
N LEU A 142 -9.82 1.20 1.87
CA LEU A 142 -10.77 1.53 0.81
C LEU A 142 -12.22 1.28 1.26
N VAL A 143 -12.52 0.09 1.79
CA VAL A 143 -13.87 -0.27 2.25
C VAL A 143 -14.32 0.68 3.36
N LEU A 144 -13.48 0.92 4.36
CA LEU A 144 -13.80 1.83 5.47
C LEU A 144 -14.01 3.27 4.97
N ALA A 145 -13.18 3.74 4.03
CA ALA A 145 -13.35 5.07 3.44
C ALA A 145 -14.68 5.19 2.69
N ALA A 146 -15.11 4.13 1.98
CA ALA A 146 -16.37 4.11 1.27
C ALA A 146 -17.57 4.10 2.23
N LEU A 147 -17.52 3.33 3.31
CA LEU A 147 -18.54 3.33 4.36
C LEU A 147 -18.65 4.72 5.02
N GLU A 148 -17.53 5.30 5.44
CA GLU A 148 -17.47 6.66 6.00
C GLU A 148 -17.99 7.74 5.03
N ALA A 149 -17.74 7.58 3.73
CA ALA A 149 -18.23 8.51 2.70
C ALA A 149 -19.75 8.44 2.51
N ARG A 150 -20.32 7.22 2.58
CA ARG A 150 -21.76 6.98 2.49
C ARG A 150 -22.50 7.57 3.68
N GLU A 151 -22.01 7.32 4.90
CA GLU A 151 -22.59 7.87 6.13
C GLU A 151 -22.67 9.40 6.08
N ARG A 152 -21.57 10.07 5.71
CA ARG A 152 -21.52 11.54 5.60
C ARG A 152 -22.45 12.10 4.54
N SER A 153 -22.61 11.37 3.43
CA SER A 153 -23.53 11.78 2.36
C SER A 153 -24.99 11.67 2.80
N GLY A 154 -25.32 10.61 3.57
CA GLY A 154 -26.64 10.42 4.16
C GLY A 154 -27.00 11.50 5.19
N THR A 155 -26.09 11.82 6.12
CA THR A 155 -26.33 12.88 7.12
C THR A 155 -26.56 14.25 6.48
N ARG A 156 -25.88 14.56 5.37
CA ARG A 156 -26.05 15.82 4.65
C ARG A 156 -27.43 15.91 3.97
N ALA A 157 -27.98 14.79 3.52
CA ALA A 157 -29.30 14.73 2.89
C ALA A 157 -30.45 14.83 3.90
N SER A 158 -30.23 14.41 5.16
CA SER A 158 -31.23 14.44 6.23
C SER A 158 -31.15 15.66 7.15
N GLY A 159 -30.26 16.62 6.87
CA GLY A 159 -30.16 17.87 7.64
C GLY A 159 -31.42 18.73 7.48
N PRO A 160 -31.84 19.47 8.53
CA PRO A 160 -33.00 20.35 8.44
C PRO A 160 -32.83 21.36 7.29
N PRO A 161 -33.92 21.71 6.58
CA PRO A 161 -33.83 22.69 5.51
C PRO A 161 -33.22 23.98 6.06
N ALA A 162 -32.23 24.51 5.34
CA ALA A 162 -31.59 25.76 5.67
C ALA A 162 -32.62 26.89 5.51
N GLY A 163 -33.24 27.30 6.62
CA GLY A 163 -34.20 28.41 6.67
C GLY A 163 -35.63 27.95 6.95
N ALA A 164 -36.00 27.99 8.23
CA ALA A 164 -37.35 28.28 8.68
C ALA A 164 -37.24 29.36 9.76
#